data_AF-A0A9D9HJ97-F1
#
_entry.id   AF-A0A9D9HJ97-F1
#
_cell.length_a   1.000
_cell.length_b   1.000
_cell.length_c   1.000
_cell.angle_alpha   90.00
_cell.angle_beta   90.00
_cell.angle_gamma   90.00
#
_symmetry.space_group_name_H-M   'P 1'
#
loop_
_entity.id
_entity.type
_entity.pdbx_description
1 polymer ?
#
loop_
_entity_poly.entity_id
_entity_poly.type
_entity_poly.pdbx_seq_one_letter_code
_entity_poly.pdbx_strand_id
1 'polypeptide(L)'
;MGGDVSQLSHPSGDDLGFSCIRHFIIFNEPDGNWASTNGDYKLWESMAERFLKEMSRYPGLADVDLAGPDAVMDYRNPASEFGTEGWIAQSAADLDSHIGIYDIHAYPGQHYVRSGEFAEELKKLRKAVPEGKKILFGEAGYKYDSPEDTLLMKEYRRRVEGHPFTKGSDCNMLVYDYFYALDMPLFAMEAMNNGFSGAAAWMLDDAMHSNGDSGKTEDIKIWGMWNTVGSEVFGDPSQEELRPWYYTWSMMCRYFPAGTDILDIAREKAEGIHCVAGKKDGRYSIAILNISDSDFNTEVSFPGKLQDASVFCYREEDAANTGTCPEPIETGIRTSKVKDP
;
A
#
# COMPACT_ATOMS: atom_id res chain seq x y z
N MET A 1 -9.54 49.32 -19.09
CA MET A 1 -8.54 48.33 -19.56
C MET A 1 -9.09 46.98 -19.21
N GLY A 2 -9.69 46.30 -20.19
CA GLY A 2 -10.13 44.92 -20.03
C GLY A 2 -8.91 44.01 -20.03
N GLY A 3 -8.71 43.29 -18.93
CA GLY A 3 -7.84 42.13 -18.89
C GLY A 3 -8.68 40.93 -19.28
N ASP A 4 -8.31 40.32 -20.40
CA ASP A 4 -8.92 39.12 -20.94
C ASP A 4 -8.77 37.96 -19.94
N VAL A 5 -9.87 37.38 -19.49
CA VAL A 5 -9.90 36.23 -18.54
C VAL A 5 -9.88 34.90 -19.33
N SER A 6 -9.52 34.93 -20.62
CA SER A 6 -9.61 33.78 -21.52
C SER A 6 -8.38 32.86 -21.53
N GLN A 7 -7.49 32.90 -20.54
CA GLN A 7 -6.26 32.06 -20.54
C GLN A 7 -5.97 31.32 -19.22
N LEU A 8 -7.01 30.82 -18.56
CA LEU A 8 -6.85 29.65 -17.68
C LEU A 8 -7.47 28.45 -18.40
N SER A 9 -6.85 28.05 -19.51
CA SER A 9 -6.96 26.67 -19.97
C SER A 9 -6.22 25.81 -18.95
N HIS A 10 -6.94 25.35 -17.92
CA HIS A 10 -6.43 24.30 -17.05
C HIS A 10 -6.14 23.09 -17.95
N PRO A 11 -4.88 22.64 -18.07
CA PRO A 11 -4.59 21.46 -18.85
C PRO A 11 -5.35 20.31 -18.20
N SER A 12 -6.33 19.78 -18.94
CA SER A 12 -6.87 18.46 -18.66
C SER A 12 -5.73 17.44 -18.82
N GLY A 13 -5.82 16.26 -18.19
CA GLY A 13 -4.81 15.20 -18.36
C GLY A 13 -4.50 14.92 -19.83
N ASP A 14 -5.50 15.05 -20.70
CA ASP A 14 -5.40 14.88 -22.15
C ASP A 14 -4.49 15.91 -22.84
N ASP A 15 -4.42 17.15 -22.35
CA ASP A 15 -3.57 18.21 -22.94
C ASP A 15 -2.08 17.93 -22.76
N LEU A 16 -1.73 17.10 -21.77
CA LEU A 16 -0.38 16.57 -21.53
C LEU A 16 -0.23 15.11 -21.97
N GLY A 17 -1.28 14.51 -22.55
CA GLY A 17 -1.30 13.13 -23.04
C GLY A 17 -1.57 12.03 -22.00
N PHE A 18 -1.95 12.39 -20.77
CA PHE A 18 -2.32 11.44 -19.72
C PHE A 18 -3.78 11.00 -19.86
N SER A 19 -3.98 9.85 -20.51
CA SER A 19 -5.29 9.19 -20.66
C SER A 19 -5.58 8.14 -19.57
N CYS A 20 -4.73 8.06 -18.54
CA CYS A 20 -4.74 7.00 -17.53
C CYS A 20 -5.34 7.43 -16.19
N ILE A 21 -5.76 8.69 -16.01
CA ILE A 21 -6.44 9.13 -14.79
C ILE A 21 -7.86 8.57 -14.81
N ARG A 22 -8.18 7.75 -13.81
CA ARG A 22 -9.49 7.06 -13.69
C ARG A 22 -10.26 7.45 -12.43
N HIS A 23 -9.54 7.80 -11.37
CA HIS A 23 -10.13 8.10 -10.08
C HIS A 23 -9.49 9.34 -9.49
N PHE A 24 -10.26 10.08 -8.69
CA PHE A 24 -9.79 11.25 -7.95
C PHE A 24 -10.15 11.13 -6.47
N ILE A 25 -9.20 11.46 -5.60
CA ILE A 25 -9.38 11.56 -4.15
C ILE A 25 -9.50 13.04 -3.80
N ILE A 26 -10.58 13.44 -3.13
CA ILE A 26 -10.85 14.85 -2.84
C ILE A 26 -10.24 15.35 -1.52
N PHE A 27 -10.02 14.43 -0.58
CA PHE A 27 -9.41 14.68 0.71
C PHE A 27 -8.60 13.46 1.10
N ASN A 28 -7.36 13.72 1.47
CA ASN A 28 -6.54 12.73 2.15
C ASN A 28 -7.05 12.54 3.58
N GLU A 29 -7.34 11.30 3.98
CA GLU A 29 -7.66 10.93 5.37
C GLU A 29 -8.74 11.80 6.02
N PRO A 30 -9.95 11.92 5.42
CA PRO A 30 -10.96 12.88 5.87
C PRO A 30 -11.51 12.58 7.27
N ASP A 31 -11.31 11.38 7.78
CA ASP A 31 -11.64 11.01 9.15
C ASP A 31 -10.61 11.54 10.18
N GLY A 32 -9.39 11.85 9.74
CA GLY A 32 -8.28 12.38 10.52
C GLY A 32 -8.54 13.76 11.13
N ASN A 33 -8.02 14.02 12.33
CA ASN A 33 -8.13 15.36 12.95
C ASN A 33 -7.17 16.41 12.36
N TRP A 34 -6.25 15.95 11.51
CA TRP A 34 -5.33 16.77 10.72
C TRP A 34 -5.93 17.16 9.36
N ALA A 35 -6.97 16.46 8.90
CA ALA A 35 -7.68 16.83 7.69
C ALA A 35 -8.60 18.03 7.92
N SER A 36 -8.87 18.79 6.86
CA SER A 36 -9.76 19.97 6.93
C SER A 36 -11.20 19.60 7.30
N THR A 37 -11.59 18.34 7.08
CA THR A 37 -12.88 17.77 7.49
C THR A 37 -12.93 17.43 8.97
N ASN A 38 -11.80 17.11 9.61
CA ASN A 38 -11.70 16.72 11.02
C ASN A 38 -12.76 15.67 11.44
N GLY A 39 -12.96 14.63 10.62
CA GLY A 39 -13.96 13.60 10.91
C GLY A 39 -15.41 13.96 10.56
N ASP A 40 -15.68 15.15 10.01
CA ASP A 40 -17.02 15.53 9.56
C ASP A 40 -17.35 14.90 8.20
N TYR A 41 -18.08 13.78 8.26
CA TYR A 41 -18.57 13.07 7.09
C TYR A 41 -19.46 13.93 6.19
N LYS A 42 -20.34 14.75 6.76
CA LYS A 42 -21.29 15.56 5.97
C LYS A 42 -20.60 16.71 5.26
N LEU A 43 -19.53 17.24 5.84
CA LEU A 43 -18.64 18.16 5.13
C LEU A 43 -17.94 17.46 3.94
N TRP A 44 -17.37 16.28 4.15
CA TRP A 44 -16.73 15.49 3.08
C TRP A 44 -17.71 15.19 1.93
N GLU A 45 -18.91 14.68 2.24
CA GLU A 45 -19.96 14.35 1.28
C GLU A 45 -20.36 15.59 0.45
N SER A 46 -20.69 16.70 1.11
CA SER A 46 -21.06 17.95 0.42
C SER A 46 -19.95 18.43 -0.53
N MET A 47 -18.69 18.26 -0.14
CA MET A 47 -17.55 18.64 -0.98
C MET A 47 -17.36 17.68 -2.16
N ALA A 48 -17.58 16.37 -1.96
CA ALA A 48 -17.59 15.39 -3.04
C ALA A 48 -18.64 15.71 -4.11
N GLU A 49 -19.88 16.00 -3.70
CA GLU A 49 -20.93 16.37 -4.63
C GLU A 49 -20.61 17.66 -5.40
N ARG A 50 -20.06 18.67 -4.72
CA ARG A 50 -19.63 19.93 -5.36
C ARG A 50 -18.50 19.70 -6.34
N PHE A 51 -17.54 18.85 -5.99
CA PHE A 51 -16.42 18.49 -6.85
C PHE A 51 -16.89 17.75 -8.11
N LEU A 52 -17.73 16.73 -7.95
CA LEU A 52 -18.37 15.99 -9.05
C LEU A 52 -19.17 16.92 -9.98
N LYS A 53 -19.94 17.85 -9.39
CA LYS A 53 -20.68 18.85 -10.17
C LYS A 53 -19.73 19.74 -11.00
N GLU A 54 -18.62 20.16 -10.43
CA GLU A 54 -17.63 20.95 -11.17
C GLU A 54 -16.94 20.09 -12.25
N MET A 55 -16.51 18.87 -11.94
CA MET A 55 -15.93 17.92 -12.90
C MET A 55 -16.83 17.69 -14.12
N SER A 56 -18.15 17.60 -13.92
CA SER A 56 -19.12 17.38 -15.01
C SER A 56 -19.10 18.48 -16.10
N ARG A 57 -18.50 19.64 -15.81
CA ARG A 57 -18.33 20.74 -16.77
C ARG A 57 -17.18 20.50 -17.75
N TYR A 58 -16.34 19.49 -17.51
CA TYR A 58 -15.15 19.18 -18.29
C TYR A 58 -15.33 17.83 -19.00
N PRO A 59 -15.63 17.82 -20.31
CA PRO A 59 -15.87 16.57 -21.05
C PRO A 59 -14.73 15.55 -20.99
N GLY A 60 -13.47 16.01 -20.87
CA GLY A 60 -12.30 15.14 -20.70
C GLY A 60 -12.23 14.39 -19.36
N LEU A 61 -13.11 14.73 -18.40
CA LEU A 61 -13.22 14.05 -17.11
C LEU A 61 -14.48 13.17 -17.02
N ALA A 62 -15.18 12.94 -18.13
CA ALA A 62 -16.44 12.17 -18.13
C ALA A 62 -16.27 10.70 -17.66
N ASP A 63 -15.04 10.15 -17.79
CA ASP A 63 -14.70 8.78 -17.39
C ASP A 63 -13.89 8.74 -16.07
N VAL A 64 -13.91 9.82 -15.29
CA VAL A 64 -13.20 9.91 -14.00
C VAL A 64 -14.22 9.90 -12.85
N ASP A 65 -14.09 8.92 -11.98
CA ASP A 65 -14.92 8.75 -10.78
C ASP A 65 -14.16 9.12 -9.50
N LEU A 66 -14.81 9.05 -8.34
CA LEU A 66 -14.12 9.16 -7.05
C LEU A 66 -13.41 7.86 -6.68
N ALA A 67 -12.25 8.01 -6.04
CA ALA A 67 -11.72 7.04 -5.10
C ALA A 67 -12.04 7.56 -3.68
N GLY A 68 -12.65 6.73 -2.84
CA GLY A 68 -13.06 7.18 -1.52
C GLY A 68 -13.53 6.06 -0.59
N PRO A 69 -13.72 6.33 0.71
CA PRO A 69 -13.62 7.65 1.33
C PRO A 69 -12.20 8.14 1.59
N ASP A 70 -11.19 7.29 1.42
CA ASP A 70 -9.80 7.57 1.77
C ASP A 70 -9.55 7.65 3.29
N ALA A 71 -10.38 6.95 4.07
CA ALA A 71 -10.33 6.97 5.53
C ALA A 71 -9.22 6.08 6.09
N VAL A 72 -8.68 6.40 7.27
CA VAL A 72 -7.60 5.63 7.91
C VAL A 72 -8.19 4.50 8.76
N MET A 73 -7.72 3.28 8.55
CA MET A 73 -8.18 2.10 9.29
C MET A 73 -7.78 2.12 10.77
N ASP A 74 -6.52 2.47 11.05
CA ASP A 74 -5.90 2.33 12.36
C ASP A 74 -6.06 3.57 13.25
N TYR A 75 -6.94 4.51 12.86
CA TYR A 75 -7.21 5.74 13.59
C TYR A 75 -8.70 5.89 13.92
N ARG A 76 -8.99 6.43 15.11
CA ARG A 76 -10.35 6.82 15.49
C ARG A 76 -10.39 8.24 16.00
N ASN A 77 -10.90 9.13 15.17
CA ASN A 77 -11.19 10.51 15.59
C ASN A 77 -12.37 10.53 16.57
N PRO A 78 -12.21 11.10 17.78
CA PRO A 78 -13.32 11.28 18.72
C PRO A 78 -14.43 12.21 18.22
N ALA A 79 -14.12 13.08 17.25
CA ALA A 79 -15.09 13.98 16.63
C ALA A 79 -15.87 13.31 15.48
N SER A 80 -15.38 12.20 14.94
CA SER A 80 -16.05 11.46 13.86
C SER A 80 -17.15 10.56 14.41
N GLU A 81 -18.34 10.65 13.82
CA GLU A 81 -19.46 9.73 14.09
C GLU A 81 -19.08 8.29 13.69
N PHE A 82 -18.33 8.15 12.61
CA PHE A 82 -18.00 6.85 12.02
C PHE A 82 -16.54 6.45 12.28
N GLY A 83 -16.31 5.14 12.28
CA GLY A 83 -14.98 4.57 12.06
C GLY A 83 -14.86 4.21 10.60
N THR A 84 -13.74 3.63 10.18
CA THR A 84 -13.45 3.32 8.77
C THR A 84 -14.54 2.48 8.11
N GLU A 85 -15.04 1.43 8.77
CA GLU A 85 -16.18 0.63 8.27
C GLU A 85 -17.43 1.50 8.05
N GLY A 86 -17.72 2.41 8.98
CA GLY A 86 -18.85 3.33 8.88
C GLY A 86 -18.66 4.37 7.77
N TRP A 87 -17.45 4.88 7.58
CA TRP A 87 -17.11 5.78 6.47
C TRP A 87 -17.32 5.07 5.11
N ILE A 88 -16.89 3.81 4.99
CA ILE A 88 -17.14 2.99 3.80
C ILE A 88 -18.65 2.79 3.58
N ALA A 89 -19.36 2.30 4.60
CA ALA A 89 -20.78 1.96 4.50
C ALA A 89 -21.65 3.18 4.21
N GLN A 90 -21.37 4.31 4.85
CA GLN A 90 -22.10 5.56 4.60
C GLN A 90 -21.80 6.11 3.20
N SER A 91 -20.54 6.04 2.74
CA SER A 91 -20.17 6.42 1.37
C SER A 91 -20.83 5.53 0.33
N ALA A 92 -21.01 4.25 0.62
CA ALA A 92 -21.79 3.34 -0.22
C ALA A 92 -23.28 3.70 -0.26
N ALA A 93 -23.86 4.12 0.87
CA ALA A 93 -25.25 4.54 0.91
C ALA A 93 -25.49 5.85 0.14
N ASP A 94 -24.58 6.82 0.30
CA ASP A 94 -24.79 8.19 -0.17
C ASP A 94 -24.21 8.44 -1.58
N LEU A 95 -23.08 7.80 -1.93
CA LEU A 95 -22.28 8.17 -3.12
C LEU A 95 -21.79 6.98 -3.99
N ASP A 96 -22.24 5.73 -3.80
CA ASP A 96 -21.73 4.56 -4.56
C ASP A 96 -21.74 4.73 -6.09
N SER A 97 -22.77 5.39 -6.63
CA SER A 97 -22.88 5.64 -8.07
C SER A 97 -21.78 6.56 -8.64
N HIS A 98 -21.06 7.27 -7.77
CA HIS A 98 -19.96 8.17 -8.11
C HIS A 98 -18.59 7.66 -7.63
N ILE A 99 -18.55 6.57 -6.85
CA ILE A 99 -17.31 5.96 -6.35
C ILE A 99 -16.93 4.81 -7.30
N GLY A 100 -15.90 5.02 -8.12
CA GLY A 100 -15.41 3.99 -9.03
C GLY A 100 -14.63 2.89 -8.31
N ILE A 101 -13.95 3.26 -7.22
CA ILE A 101 -13.17 2.36 -6.37
C ILE A 101 -13.21 2.83 -4.92
N TYR A 102 -13.31 1.88 -4.00
CA TYR A 102 -13.19 2.19 -2.58
C TYR A 102 -11.73 2.26 -2.17
N ASP A 103 -11.42 3.24 -1.36
CA ASP A 103 -10.06 3.56 -0.94
C ASP A 103 -10.01 3.85 0.55
N ILE A 104 -8.97 3.34 1.21
CA ILE A 104 -8.66 3.54 2.62
C ILE A 104 -7.15 3.48 2.84
N HIS A 105 -6.70 3.99 3.98
CA HIS A 105 -5.30 3.91 4.39
C HIS A 105 -5.12 2.93 5.55
N ALA A 106 -3.93 2.34 5.65
CA ALA A 106 -3.59 1.51 6.81
C ALA A 106 -2.12 1.67 7.21
N TYR A 107 -1.91 1.88 8.51
CA TYR A 107 -0.62 1.95 9.17
C TYR A 107 -0.61 1.07 10.43
N PRO A 108 -0.90 -0.25 10.31
CA PRO A 108 -1.03 -1.14 11.45
C PRO A 108 0.29 -1.35 12.19
N GLY A 109 0.18 -1.84 13.42
CA GLY A 109 1.29 -2.41 14.16
C GLY A 109 1.74 -3.77 13.60
N GLN A 110 3.00 -4.14 13.85
CA GLN A 110 3.54 -5.43 13.42
C GLN A 110 2.77 -6.58 14.07
N HIS A 111 2.52 -6.49 15.38
CA HIS A 111 1.77 -7.53 16.09
C HIS A 111 0.39 -7.76 15.48
N TYR A 112 -0.33 -6.67 15.17
CA TYR A 112 -1.70 -6.74 14.65
C TYR A 112 -1.80 -7.46 13.30
N VAL A 113 -0.81 -7.27 12.43
CA VAL A 113 -0.73 -7.99 11.16
C VAL A 113 -0.32 -9.45 11.38
N ARG A 114 0.73 -9.69 12.17
CA ARG A 114 1.28 -11.04 12.38
C ARG A 114 0.38 -11.97 13.20
N SER A 115 -0.51 -11.43 14.03
CA SER A 115 -1.47 -12.22 14.82
C SER A 115 -2.65 -12.74 13.99
N GLY A 116 -2.87 -12.17 12.79
CA GLY A 116 -4.03 -12.46 11.94
C GLY A 116 -5.28 -11.65 12.30
N GLU A 117 -5.24 -10.78 13.30
CA GLU A 117 -6.36 -9.89 13.62
C GLU A 117 -6.62 -8.87 12.51
N PHE A 118 -5.56 -8.36 11.87
CA PHE A 118 -5.65 -7.51 10.68
C PHE A 118 -6.49 -8.18 9.58
N ALA A 119 -6.25 -9.47 9.30
CA ALA A 119 -6.98 -10.23 8.28
C ALA A 119 -8.48 -10.29 8.56
N GLU A 120 -8.87 -10.46 9.82
CA GLU A 120 -10.28 -10.46 10.21
C GLU A 120 -10.94 -9.09 10.05
N GLU A 121 -10.20 -8.00 10.28
CA GLU A 121 -10.68 -6.66 10.04
C GLU A 121 -10.86 -6.38 8.54
N LEU A 122 -9.91 -6.82 7.70
CA LEU A 122 -10.02 -6.68 6.25
C LEU A 122 -11.29 -7.36 5.71
N LYS A 123 -11.65 -8.53 6.25
CA LYS A 123 -12.90 -9.22 5.88
C LYS A 123 -14.14 -8.42 6.27
N LYS A 124 -14.12 -7.65 7.36
CA LYS A 124 -15.25 -6.78 7.75
C LYS A 124 -15.36 -5.60 6.80
N LEU A 125 -14.25 -4.91 6.55
CA LEU A 125 -14.20 -3.76 5.63
C LEU A 125 -14.62 -4.18 4.22
N ARG A 126 -14.16 -5.34 3.74
CA ARG A 126 -14.57 -5.85 2.44
C ARG A 126 -16.08 -6.11 2.36
N LYS A 127 -16.73 -6.54 3.44
CA LYS A 127 -18.19 -6.74 3.49
C LYS A 127 -18.98 -5.43 3.47
N ALA A 128 -18.39 -4.33 3.94
CA ALA A 128 -19.03 -3.00 3.90
C ALA A 128 -19.02 -2.39 2.49
N VAL A 129 -18.15 -2.88 1.59
CA VAL A 129 -18.03 -2.42 0.20
C VAL A 129 -19.09 -3.11 -0.68
N PRO A 130 -19.84 -2.38 -1.53
CA PRO A 130 -20.85 -2.95 -2.41
C PRO A 130 -20.36 -4.09 -3.30
N GLU A 131 -21.29 -4.98 -3.65
CA GLU A 131 -21.01 -6.10 -4.55
C GLU A 131 -20.53 -5.60 -5.92
N GLY A 132 -19.48 -6.24 -6.46
CA GLY A 132 -18.87 -5.85 -7.73
C GLY A 132 -17.92 -4.64 -7.66
N LYS A 133 -17.92 -3.87 -6.57
CA LYS A 133 -16.94 -2.80 -6.35
C LYS A 133 -15.65 -3.34 -5.75
N LYS A 134 -14.54 -2.66 -6.06
CA LYS A 134 -13.21 -2.96 -5.55
C LYS A 134 -12.91 -2.07 -4.34
N ILE A 135 -12.07 -2.56 -3.44
CA ILE A 135 -11.42 -1.77 -2.39
C ILE A 135 -9.91 -1.98 -2.48
N LEU A 136 -9.13 -0.94 -2.25
CA LEU A 136 -7.68 -0.99 -2.18
C LEU A 136 -7.16 -0.20 -0.97
N PHE A 137 -5.86 -0.31 -0.71
CA PHE A 137 -5.14 0.62 0.15
C PHE A 137 -4.45 1.69 -0.70
N GLY A 138 -4.94 2.93 -0.65
CA GLY A 138 -4.34 4.09 -1.32
C GLY A 138 -3.03 4.52 -0.69
N GLU A 139 -2.90 4.27 0.61
CA GLU A 139 -1.65 4.33 1.36
C GLU A 139 -1.53 3.17 2.35
N ALA A 140 -0.34 2.59 2.41
CA ALA A 140 -0.01 1.46 3.26
C ALA A 140 1.38 1.61 3.87
N GLY A 141 1.51 1.30 5.15
CA GLY A 141 2.78 1.23 5.85
C GLY A 141 2.61 0.57 7.22
N TYR A 142 3.58 0.75 8.12
CA TYR A 142 3.46 0.31 9.51
C TYR A 142 3.74 1.45 10.48
N LYS A 143 3.00 1.50 11.59
CA LYS A 143 3.28 2.32 12.76
C LYS A 143 3.22 1.44 14.01
N TYR A 144 4.18 1.62 14.90
CA TYR A 144 4.43 0.70 16.02
C TYR A 144 3.89 1.22 17.35
N ASP A 145 2.80 1.99 17.32
CA ASP A 145 2.25 2.66 18.51
C ASP A 145 1.49 1.71 19.45
N SER A 146 1.17 0.50 18.99
CA SER A 146 0.46 -0.51 19.77
C SER A 146 1.29 -1.01 20.97
N PRO A 147 0.65 -1.35 22.11
CA PRO A 147 1.33 -1.86 23.30
C PRO A 147 2.23 -3.08 23.03
N GLU A 148 1.81 -3.95 22.13
CA GLU A 148 2.50 -5.19 21.75
C GLU A 148 3.82 -4.92 20.99
N ASP A 149 3.89 -3.78 20.29
CA ASP A 149 5.06 -3.38 19.51
C ASP A 149 6.03 -2.46 20.29
N THR A 150 5.88 -2.38 21.62
CA THR A 150 6.66 -1.46 22.48
C THR A 150 8.19 -1.57 22.27
N LEU A 151 8.72 -2.74 21.96
CA LEU A 151 10.16 -2.91 21.69
C LEU A 151 10.57 -2.22 20.38
N LEU A 152 9.79 -2.39 19.32
CA LEU A 152 9.99 -1.69 18.04
C LEU A 152 9.83 -0.19 18.23
N MET A 153 8.83 0.24 19.02
CA MET A 153 8.62 1.66 19.28
C MET A 153 9.78 2.30 20.08
N LYS A 154 10.38 1.56 21.01
CA LYS A 154 11.58 2.01 21.73
C LYS A 154 12.77 2.16 20.79
N GLU A 155 12.97 1.20 19.90
CA GLU A 155 14.05 1.27 18.91
C GLU A 155 13.83 2.41 17.91
N TYR A 156 12.62 2.56 17.41
CA TYR A 156 12.21 3.70 16.59
C TYR A 156 12.55 5.03 17.27
N ARG A 157 12.10 5.24 18.53
CA ARG A 157 12.37 6.47 19.29
C ARG A 157 13.87 6.69 19.50
N ARG A 158 14.64 5.64 19.76
CA ARG A 158 16.10 5.71 19.90
C ARG A 158 16.79 6.17 18.62
N ARG A 159 16.30 5.74 17.44
CA ARG A 159 16.84 6.15 16.13
C ARG A 159 16.44 7.57 15.75
N VAL A 160 15.22 7.97 16.11
CA VAL A 160 14.73 9.34 15.91
C VAL A 160 15.50 10.33 16.79
N GLU A 161 15.82 9.95 18.02
CA GLU A 161 16.54 10.81 18.97
C GLU A 161 17.91 11.21 18.40
N GLY A 162 18.07 12.49 18.09
CA GLY A 162 19.31 13.03 17.52
C GLY A 162 19.49 12.77 16.03
N HIS A 163 18.49 12.23 15.32
CA HIS A 163 18.57 12.08 13.87
C HIS A 163 18.66 13.46 13.19
N PRO A 164 19.67 13.71 12.34
CA PRO A 164 19.96 15.05 11.84
C PRO A 164 18.89 15.61 10.88
N PHE A 165 18.06 14.76 10.28
CA PHE A 165 17.23 15.13 9.14
C PHE A 165 15.72 15.01 9.33
N THR A 166 15.26 14.47 10.46
CA THR A 166 13.83 14.26 10.69
C THR A 166 13.26 15.21 11.74
N LYS A 167 14.08 15.69 12.70
CA LYS A 167 13.58 16.45 13.87
C LYS A 167 12.45 15.73 14.62
N GLY A 168 12.35 14.41 14.51
CA GLY A 168 11.21 13.64 15.03
C GLY A 168 9.90 13.86 14.27
N SER A 169 9.98 14.15 12.97
CA SER A 169 8.88 14.15 12.01
C SER A 169 8.17 12.79 11.93
N ASP A 170 7.02 12.78 11.24
CA ASP A 170 6.32 11.59 10.79
C ASP A 170 7.24 10.74 9.88
N CYS A 171 7.95 9.78 10.47
CA CYS A 171 8.87 8.89 9.81
C CYS A 171 8.73 7.45 10.34
N ASN A 172 9.30 6.51 9.61
CA ASN A 172 9.48 5.13 10.02
C ASN A 172 10.97 4.78 9.93
N MET A 173 11.68 4.94 11.04
CA MET A 173 13.12 4.63 11.12
C MET A 173 13.45 3.13 11.02
N LEU A 174 12.45 2.26 10.91
CA LEU A 174 12.64 0.81 10.79
C LEU A 174 12.58 0.33 9.34
N VAL A 175 12.35 1.23 8.37
CA VAL A 175 12.40 0.90 6.93
C VAL A 175 13.78 0.39 6.45
N TYR A 176 14.83 0.63 7.24
CA TYR A 176 16.18 0.14 6.99
C TYR A 176 16.39 -1.32 7.42
N ASP A 177 15.48 -1.90 8.20
CA ASP A 177 15.67 -3.21 8.80
C ASP A 177 15.12 -4.34 7.92
N TYR A 178 15.80 -5.49 7.95
CA TYR A 178 15.39 -6.68 7.20
C TYR A 178 13.97 -7.15 7.54
N PHE A 179 13.54 -7.06 8.80
CA PHE A 179 12.20 -7.48 9.18
C PHE A 179 11.11 -6.67 8.47
N TYR A 180 11.37 -5.40 8.14
CA TYR A 180 10.42 -4.56 7.40
C TYR A 180 10.24 -5.06 5.96
N ALA A 181 11.30 -5.67 5.39
CA ALA A 181 11.22 -6.36 4.11
C ALA A 181 10.36 -7.64 4.17
N LEU A 182 10.14 -8.21 5.35
CA LEU A 182 9.21 -9.33 5.54
C LEU A 182 7.79 -8.85 5.81
N ASP A 183 7.63 -7.73 6.53
CA ASP A 183 6.31 -7.21 6.92
C ASP A 183 5.56 -6.57 5.76
N MET A 184 6.23 -5.79 4.90
CA MET A 184 5.56 -5.18 3.75
C MET A 184 4.92 -6.20 2.78
N PRO A 185 5.58 -7.30 2.35
CA PRO A 185 4.90 -8.32 1.58
C PRO A 185 3.83 -9.07 2.39
N LEU A 186 3.99 -9.23 3.72
CA LEU A 186 2.93 -9.80 4.57
C LEU A 186 1.66 -8.96 4.51
N PHE A 187 1.77 -7.63 4.65
CA PHE A 187 0.65 -6.70 4.47
C PHE A 187 -0.05 -6.94 3.13
N ALA A 188 0.72 -6.98 2.04
CA ALA A 188 0.19 -7.20 0.70
C ALA A 188 -0.51 -8.57 0.57
N MET A 189 0.07 -9.63 1.14
CA MET A 189 -0.55 -10.96 1.17
C MET A 189 -1.87 -10.97 1.91
N GLU A 190 -1.97 -10.28 3.05
CA GLU A 190 -3.23 -10.17 3.79
C GLU A 190 -4.26 -9.36 3.01
N ALA A 191 -3.88 -8.25 2.37
CA ALA A 191 -4.78 -7.52 1.48
C ALA A 191 -5.34 -8.43 0.37
N MET A 192 -4.46 -9.14 -0.34
CA MET A 192 -4.82 -10.02 -1.45
C MET A 192 -5.73 -11.17 -1.01
N ASN A 193 -5.38 -11.88 0.06
CA ASN A 193 -6.15 -13.03 0.55
C ASN A 193 -7.51 -12.65 1.16
N ASN A 194 -7.69 -11.39 1.58
CA ASN A 194 -8.92 -10.93 2.23
C ASN A 194 -9.77 -10.01 1.31
N GLY A 195 -9.54 -10.06 0.00
CA GLY A 195 -10.44 -9.50 -1.02
C GLY A 195 -10.18 -8.05 -1.41
N PHE A 196 -9.02 -7.49 -1.04
CA PHE A 196 -8.58 -6.19 -1.53
C PHE A 196 -7.95 -6.34 -2.93
N SER A 197 -8.11 -5.30 -3.74
CA SER A 197 -7.72 -5.28 -5.15
C SER A 197 -6.35 -4.64 -5.42
N GLY A 198 -5.73 -4.05 -4.40
CA GLY A 198 -4.42 -3.41 -4.51
C GLY A 198 -3.98 -2.76 -3.21
N ALA A 199 -2.70 -2.35 -3.18
CA ALA A 199 -2.11 -1.55 -2.12
C ALA A 199 -0.99 -0.67 -2.71
N ALA A 200 -0.92 0.59 -2.28
CA ALA A 200 0.16 1.51 -2.59
C ALA A 200 0.93 1.85 -1.31
N ALA A 201 2.26 1.68 -1.34
CA ALA A 201 3.09 1.89 -0.16
C ALA A 201 3.43 3.38 0.04
N TRP A 202 3.35 3.84 1.28
CA TRP A 202 3.88 5.11 1.72
C TRP A 202 5.33 4.93 2.21
N MET A 203 6.36 5.48 1.56
CA MET A 203 6.38 6.21 0.28
C MET A 203 7.48 5.64 -0.62
N LEU A 204 7.60 6.11 -1.86
CA LEU A 204 8.60 5.58 -2.80
C LEU A 204 10.02 6.09 -2.48
N ASP A 205 10.16 7.39 -2.24
CA ASP A 205 11.44 8.09 -2.05
C ASP A 205 11.28 9.09 -0.92
N ASP A 206 12.20 9.14 0.03
CA ASP A 206 12.15 10.11 1.14
C ASP A 206 12.10 11.57 0.66
N ALA A 207 12.63 11.85 -0.54
CA ALA A 207 12.66 13.20 -1.10
C ALA A 207 11.27 13.77 -1.44
N MET A 208 10.20 12.96 -1.40
CA MET A 208 8.86 13.44 -1.79
C MET A 208 8.20 14.35 -0.76
N HIS A 209 8.46 14.15 0.55
CA HIS A 209 7.77 14.88 1.61
C HIS A 209 8.68 15.30 2.76
N SER A 210 8.41 16.50 3.25
CA SER A 210 8.87 16.95 4.55
C SER A 210 7.67 17.23 5.46
N ASN A 211 7.91 17.37 6.75
CA ASN A 211 6.83 17.58 7.71
C ASN A 211 6.10 18.91 7.43
N GLY A 212 4.79 18.83 7.19
CA GLY A 212 3.98 19.98 6.78
C GLY A 212 4.38 20.56 5.42
N ASP A 213 5.00 19.75 4.55
CA ASP A 213 5.47 20.12 3.21
C ASP A 213 6.32 21.40 3.22
N SER A 214 7.15 21.54 4.25
CA SER A 214 8.00 22.71 4.48
C SER A 214 9.11 22.88 3.44
N GLY A 215 9.48 21.80 2.75
CA GLY A 215 10.63 21.71 1.87
C GLY A 215 11.99 21.81 2.57
N LYS A 216 12.02 21.76 3.91
CA LYS A 216 13.27 21.83 4.67
C LYS A 216 13.92 20.46 4.73
N THR A 217 15.24 20.46 4.71
CA THR A 217 16.02 19.23 4.65
C THR A 217 16.08 18.54 6.01
N GLU A 218 15.89 19.31 7.08
CA GLU A 218 15.99 18.81 8.44
C GLU A 218 14.67 18.30 9.05
N ASP A 219 13.58 18.26 8.28
CA ASP A 219 12.28 17.70 8.67
C ASP A 219 11.70 16.72 7.61
N ILE A 220 12.57 16.07 6.85
CA ILE A 220 12.18 15.08 5.83
C ILE A 220 11.47 13.89 6.49
N LYS A 221 10.47 13.34 5.80
CA LYS A 221 9.78 12.11 6.19
C LYS A 221 10.53 10.90 5.65
N ILE A 222 11.05 10.05 6.54
CA ILE A 222 11.74 8.82 6.15
C ILE A 222 10.73 7.69 6.10
N TRP A 223 10.40 7.22 4.89
CA TRP A 223 9.50 6.10 4.62
C TRP A 223 9.86 5.37 3.32
N GLY A 224 10.63 6.03 2.44
CA GLY A 224 11.02 5.64 1.11
C GLY A 224 11.66 4.26 1.00
N MET A 225 11.77 3.79 -0.23
CA MET A 225 12.64 2.67 -0.61
C MET A 225 14.11 3.12 -0.74
N TRP A 226 14.35 4.42 -0.91
CA TRP A 226 15.66 5.09 -0.93
C TRP A 226 15.44 6.60 -0.68
N ASN A 227 16.51 7.38 -0.75
CA ASN A 227 16.49 8.84 -0.74
C ASN A 227 17.35 9.37 -1.90
N THR A 228 16.74 9.85 -2.99
CA THR A 228 17.47 10.29 -4.19
C THR A 228 18.41 11.47 -3.93
N VAL A 229 18.15 12.27 -2.89
CA VAL A 229 18.97 13.45 -2.56
C VAL A 229 19.96 13.17 -1.42
N GLY A 230 20.25 11.90 -1.12
CA GLY A 230 21.19 11.49 -0.08
C GLY A 230 22.56 12.16 -0.17
N SER A 231 23.22 12.10 -1.33
CA SER A 231 24.53 12.75 -1.51
C SER A 231 24.42 14.28 -1.53
N GLU A 232 23.45 14.81 -2.29
CA GLU A 232 23.35 16.25 -2.57
C GLU A 232 22.91 17.05 -1.34
N VAL A 233 21.90 16.55 -0.62
CA VAL A 233 21.26 17.27 0.49
C VAL A 233 21.75 16.77 1.84
N PHE A 234 21.98 15.46 1.99
CA PHE A 234 22.32 14.85 3.27
C PHE A 234 23.83 14.66 3.45
N GLY A 235 24.61 14.77 2.37
CA GLY A 235 26.04 14.46 2.38
C GLY A 235 26.34 12.99 2.69
N ASP A 236 25.34 12.12 2.50
CA ASP A 236 25.41 10.69 2.82
C ASP A 236 24.91 9.86 1.63
N PRO A 237 25.81 9.44 0.74
CA PRO A 237 25.47 8.61 -0.42
C PRO A 237 24.82 7.27 -0.06
N SER A 238 25.01 6.76 1.17
CA SER A 238 24.37 5.50 1.58
C SER A 238 22.85 5.61 1.66
N GLN A 239 22.30 6.83 1.77
CA GLN A 239 20.85 7.06 1.75
C GLN A 239 20.22 6.80 0.36
N GLU A 240 21.02 6.83 -0.71
CA GLU A 240 20.57 6.51 -2.07
C GLU A 240 20.50 5.01 -2.35
N GLU A 241 21.02 4.17 -1.44
CA GLU A 241 20.96 2.72 -1.57
C GLU A 241 19.52 2.21 -1.40
N LEU A 242 19.17 1.18 -2.17
CA LEU A 242 17.87 0.51 -2.07
C LEU A 242 17.75 -0.18 -0.71
N ARG A 243 16.70 0.16 0.03
CA ARG A 243 16.37 -0.43 1.32
C ARG A 243 15.82 -1.84 1.18
N PRO A 244 15.94 -2.69 2.22
CA PRO A 244 15.53 -4.09 2.18
C PRO A 244 14.13 -4.33 1.60
N TRP A 245 13.15 -3.51 1.98
CA TRP A 245 11.76 -3.70 1.58
C TRP A 245 11.47 -3.38 0.10
N TYR A 246 12.36 -2.66 -0.60
CA TYR A 246 12.27 -2.48 -2.05
C TYR A 246 12.23 -3.83 -2.78
N TYR A 247 13.11 -4.75 -2.38
CA TYR A 247 13.29 -6.02 -3.07
C TYR A 247 12.04 -6.91 -2.97
N THR A 248 11.46 -7.02 -1.77
CA THR A 248 10.27 -7.84 -1.56
C THR A 248 9.01 -7.19 -2.11
N TRP A 249 8.86 -5.88 -1.97
CA TRP A 249 7.74 -5.16 -2.58
C TRP A 249 7.78 -5.22 -4.11
N SER A 250 8.96 -5.04 -4.72
CA SER A 250 9.12 -5.15 -6.17
C SER A 250 8.82 -6.55 -6.69
N MET A 251 9.16 -7.61 -5.95
CA MET A 251 8.74 -8.98 -6.28
C MET A 251 7.22 -9.12 -6.28
N MET A 252 6.53 -8.59 -5.26
CA MET A 252 5.06 -8.61 -5.21
C MET A 252 4.46 -7.89 -6.42
N CYS A 253 4.92 -6.67 -6.73
CA CYS A 253 4.41 -5.90 -7.88
C CYS A 253 4.70 -6.58 -9.23
N ARG A 254 5.87 -7.19 -9.40
CA ARG A 254 6.31 -7.78 -10.68
C ARG A 254 5.59 -9.09 -10.97
N TYR A 255 5.36 -9.91 -9.94
CA TYR A 255 4.83 -11.26 -10.10
C TYR A 255 3.33 -11.36 -9.80
N PHE A 256 2.70 -10.33 -9.24
CA PHE A 256 1.24 -10.19 -9.14
C PHE A 256 0.75 -8.93 -9.87
N PRO A 257 0.93 -8.84 -11.19
CA PRO A 257 0.53 -7.65 -11.95
C PRO A 257 -1.00 -7.46 -11.97
N ALA A 258 -1.45 -6.24 -12.30
CA ALA A 258 -2.86 -5.92 -12.44
C ALA A 258 -3.62 -6.94 -13.31
N GLY A 259 -4.81 -7.36 -12.86
CA GLY A 259 -5.61 -8.41 -13.52
C GLY A 259 -5.22 -9.84 -13.14
N THR A 260 -4.43 -10.03 -12.08
CA THR A 260 -4.20 -11.34 -11.49
C THR A 260 -5.41 -11.76 -10.66
N ASP A 261 -5.92 -12.96 -10.91
CA ASP A 261 -6.94 -13.60 -10.07
C ASP A 261 -6.25 -14.23 -8.86
N ILE A 262 -6.59 -13.77 -7.66
CA ILE A 262 -6.10 -14.38 -6.42
C ILE A 262 -6.83 -15.70 -6.18
N LEU A 263 -6.06 -16.75 -5.91
CA LEU A 263 -6.56 -18.11 -5.77
C LEU A 263 -6.74 -18.48 -4.30
N ASP A 264 -7.77 -19.27 -4.01
CA ASP A 264 -7.89 -19.95 -2.72
C ASP A 264 -6.73 -20.95 -2.52
N ILE A 265 -6.19 -20.97 -1.31
CA ILE A 265 -5.10 -21.86 -0.92
C ILE A 265 -5.59 -22.82 0.15
N ALA A 266 -5.60 -24.11 -0.17
CA ALA A 266 -5.80 -25.17 0.81
C ALA A 266 -4.45 -25.54 1.44
N ARG A 267 -4.27 -25.24 2.73
CA ARG A 267 -3.08 -25.62 3.49
C ARG A 267 -3.39 -25.87 4.95
N GLU A 268 -2.53 -26.67 5.59
CA GLU A 268 -2.42 -26.65 7.05
C GLU A 268 -1.73 -25.33 7.48
N LYS A 269 -2.24 -24.71 8.56
CA LYS A 269 -1.60 -23.52 9.11
C LYS A 269 -0.27 -23.93 9.74
N ALA A 270 0.80 -23.24 9.33
CA ALA A 270 2.11 -23.34 9.95
C ALA A 270 2.47 -21.96 10.52
N GLU A 271 2.97 -21.94 11.76
CA GLU A 271 3.32 -20.72 12.47
C GLU A 271 4.42 -19.96 11.71
N GLY A 272 4.24 -18.64 11.56
CA GLY A 272 5.18 -17.79 10.83
C GLY A 272 5.24 -18.03 9.32
N ILE A 273 4.38 -18.88 8.74
CA ILE A 273 4.33 -19.12 7.29
C ILE A 273 3.09 -18.47 6.70
N HIS A 274 3.29 -17.58 5.73
CA HIS A 274 2.24 -16.90 4.98
C HIS A 274 2.38 -17.20 3.49
N CYS A 275 1.26 -17.21 2.78
CA CYS A 275 1.29 -17.49 1.35
C CYS A 275 0.15 -16.78 0.62
N VAL A 276 0.43 -16.44 -0.63
CA VAL A 276 -0.58 -16.00 -1.60
C VAL A 276 -0.28 -16.65 -2.95
N ALA A 277 -1.33 -16.93 -3.70
CA ALA A 277 -1.24 -17.53 -5.02
C ALA A 277 -2.14 -16.77 -5.98
N GLY A 278 -1.67 -16.59 -7.20
CA GLY A 278 -2.36 -15.83 -8.22
C GLY A 278 -2.26 -16.51 -9.58
N LYS A 279 -3.26 -16.28 -10.42
CA LYS A 279 -3.26 -16.71 -11.82
C LYS A 279 -3.51 -15.54 -12.75
N LYS A 280 -2.70 -15.44 -13.79
CA LYS A 280 -2.92 -14.49 -14.88
C LYS A 280 -2.49 -15.10 -16.20
N ASP A 281 -3.34 -15.01 -17.22
CA ASP A 281 -3.06 -15.50 -18.58
C ASP A 281 -2.54 -16.96 -18.62
N GLY A 282 -3.09 -17.81 -17.75
CA GLY A 282 -2.70 -19.22 -17.63
C GLY A 282 -1.38 -19.48 -16.88
N ARG A 283 -0.69 -18.43 -16.42
CA ARG A 283 0.51 -18.52 -15.57
C ARG A 283 0.15 -18.42 -14.10
N TYR A 284 0.95 -19.05 -13.25
CA TYR A 284 0.79 -19.07 -11.81
C TYR A 284 1.93 -18.32 -11.14
N SER A 285 1.58 -17.53 -10.12
CA SER A 285 2.52 -16.89 -9.21
C SER A 285 2.22 -17.33 -7.79
N ILE A 286 3.25 -17.64 -7.01
CA ILE A 286 3.12 -17.94 -5.60
C ILE A 286 4.19 -17.18 -4.86
N ALA A 287 3.79 -16.57 -3.75
CA ALA A 287 4.72 -16.10 -2.75
C ALA A 287 4.50 -16.90 -1.46
N ILE A 288 5.60 -17.36 -0.87
CA ILE A 288 5.64 -17.97 0.45
C ILE A 288 6.59 -17.10 1.26
N LEU A 289 6.09 -16.58 2.38
CA LEU A 289 6.83 -15.80 3.33
C LEU A 289 7.03 -16.62 4.59
N ASN A 290 8.28 -16.72 5.03
CA ASN A 290 8.66 -17.35 6.30
C ASN A 290 9.22 -16.27 7.23
N ILE A 291 8.46 -15.93 8.28
CA ILE A 291 8.88 -15.01 9.35
C ILE A 291 9.31 -15.73 10.63
N SER A 292 9.35 -17.07 10.61
CA SER A 292 9.86 -17.90 11.70
C SER A 292 11.39 -17.92 11.73
N ASP A 293 11.94 -18.50 12.79
CA ASP A 293 13.38 -18.70 12.99
C ASP A 293 13.90 -20.05 12.47
N SER A 294 13.09 -20.78 11.69
CA SER A 294 13.45 -22.12 11.21
C SER A 294 13.14 -22.32 9.73
N ASP A 295 13.92 -23.20 9.09
CA ASP A 295 13.69 -23.61 7.72
C ASP A 295 12.33 -24.29 7.57
N PHE A 296 11.59 -23.92 6.54
CA PHE A 296 10.29 -24.51 6.22
C PHE A 296 10.35 -25.23 4.87
N ASN A 297 10.04 -26.54 4.89
CA ASN A 297 9.94 -27.36 3.70
C ASN A 297 8.46 -27.65 3.41
N THR A 298 8.04 -27.49 2.15
CA THR A 298 6.66 -27.75 1.74
C THR A 298 6.57 -28.26 0.32
N GLU A 299 5.46 -28.92 0.01
CA GLU A 299 5.11 -29.35 -1.34
C GLU A 299 3.97 -28.46 -1.86
N VAL A 300 4.16 -27.91 -3.06
CA VAL A 300 3.14 -27.06 -3.69
C VAL A 300 2.47 -27.81 -4.83
N SER A 301 1.15 -27.90 -4.77
CA SER A 301 0.32 -28.51 -5.80
C SER A 301 -0.53 -27.47 -6.51
N PHE A 302 -0.78 -27.67 -7.81
CA PHE A 302 -1.51 -26.72 -8.66
C PHE A 302 -2.61 -27.43 -9.44
N PRO A 303 -3.69 -26.71 -9.79
CA PRO A 303 -4.74 -27.24 -10.67
C PRO A 303 -4.30 -27.35 -12.14
N GLY A 304 -3.06 -27.01 -12.48
CA GLY A 304 -2.55 -26.98 -13.86
C GLY A 304 -1.08 -27.40 -13.96
N LYS A 305 -0.59 -27.50 -15.20
CA LYS A 305 0.83 -27.77 -15.47
C LYS A 305 1.65 -26.51 -15.23
N LEU A 306 2.66 -26.63 -14.37
CA LEU A 306 3.73 -25.64 -14.27
C LEU A 306 4.78 -25.99 -15.32
N GLN A 307 5.10 -25.05 -16.21
CA GLN A 307 6.18 -25.19 -17.18
C GLN A 307 7.12 -24.01 -17.04
N ASP A 308 8.41 -24.31 -16.97
CA ASP A 308 9.47 -23.30 -17.01
C ASP A 308 9.34 -22.26 -15.89
N ALA A 309 8.99 -22.72 -14.68
CA ALA A 309 8.92 -21.84 -13.53
C ALA A 309 10.31 -21.52 -12.98
N SER A 310 10.39 -20.34 -12.37
CA SER A 310 11.56 -19.84 -11.68
C SER A 310 11.23 -19.60 -10.21
N VAL A 311 12.20 -19.86 -9.35
CA VAL A 311 12.13 -19.57 -7.92
C VAL A 311 13.04 -18.39 -7.64
N PHE A 312 12.47 -17.37 -7.00
CA PHE A 312 13.18 -16.21 -6.51
C PHE A 312 13.20 -16.29 -4.99
N CYS A 313 14.31 -15.91 -4.36
CA CYS A 313 14.45 -15.92 -2.92
C CYS A 313 15.13 -14.61 -2.49
N TYR A 314 14.64 -14.07 -1.38
CA TYR A 314 15.25 -12.94 -0.70
C TYR A 314 15.44 -13.33 0.76
N ARG A 315 16.69 -13.24 1.24
CA ARG A 315 17.11 -13.49 2.61
C ARG A 315 17.93 -12.31 3.11
N GLU A 316 18.13 -12.23 4.42
CA GLU A 316 18.90 -11.15 5.05
C GLU A 316 20.31 -11.01 4.45
N GLU A 317 20.91 -12.16 4.12
CA GLU A 317 22.25 -12.26 3.53
C GLU A 317 22.33 -11.73 2.08
N ASP A 318 21.19 -11.64 1.39
CA ASP A 318 21.11 -11.31 -0.04
C ASP A 318 21.06 -9.80 -0.32
N ALA A 319 20.89 -8.97 0.73
CA ALA A 319 20.71 -7.53 0.61
C ALA A 319 21.87 -6.80 -0.10
N ALA A 320 23.08 -7.38 -0.10
CA ALA A 320 24.26 -6.80 -0.73
C ALA A 320 24.51 -7.22 -2.19
N ASN A 321 23.74 -8.17 -2.74
CA ASN A 321 24.08 -8.85 -4.01
C ASN A 321 22.98 -8.83 -5.08
N THR A 322 21.90 -8.07 -4.87
CA THR A 322 20.79 -8.00 -5.81
C THR A 322 20.83 -6.66 -6.56
N GLY A 323 20.59 -6.69 -7.87
CA GLY A 323 20.46 -5.47 -8.68
C GLY A 323 19.18 -4.72 -8.31
N THR A 324 18.33 -4.37 -9.28
CA THR A 324 17.00 -3.80 -8.97
C THR A 324 15.90 -4.86 -8.75
N CYS A 325 16.27 -6.14 -8.75
CA CYS A 325 15.38 -7.26 -8.44
C CYS A 325 16.24 -8.48 -8.07
N PRO A 326 15.78 -9.36 -7.17
CA PRO A 326 16.43 -10.65 -6.95
C PRO A 326 16.46 -11.50 -8.23
N GLU A 327 17.60 -12.17 -8.46
CA GLU A 327 17.78 -13.14 -9.55
C GLU A 327 17.18 -14.50 -9.14
N PRO A 328 16.74 -15.33 -10.10
CA PRO A 328 16.18 -16.64 -9.77
C PRO A 328 17.26 -17.59 -9.27
N ILE A 329 17.00 -18.26 -8.14
CA ILE A 329 17.87 -19.30 -7.57
C ILE A 329 17.68 -20.66 -8.24
N GLU A 330 16.54 -20.86 -8.91
CA GLU A 330 16.22 -22.06 -9.68
C GLU A 330 15.36 -21.66 -10.88
N THR A 331 15.53 -22.33 -12.02
CA THR A 331 14.77 -22.10 -13.25
C THR A 331 14.45 -23.43 -13.95
N GLY A 332 13.48 -23.42 -14.86
CA GLY A 332 13.15 -24.61 -15.65
C GLY A 332 12.33 -25.65 -14.87
N ILE A 333 11.73 -25.28 -13.74
CA ILE A 333 10.93 -26.19 -12.92
C ILE A 333 9.66 -26.61 -13.69
N ARG A 334 9.33 -27.90 -13.61
CA ARG A 334 8.18 -28.51 -14.28
C ARG A 334 7.42 -29.43 -13.33
N THR A 335 6.09 -29.40 -13.39
CA THR A 335 5.26 -30.37 -12.65
C THR A 335 5.52 -31.79 -13.15
N SER A 336 5.76 -32.73 -12.23
CA SER A 336 6.04 -34.13 -12.54
C SER A 336 4.78 -34.93 -12.94
N LYS A 337 3.58 -34.55 -12.45
CA LYS A 337 2.27 -35.11 -12.84
C LYS A 337 1.14 -34.09 -12.59
N VAL A 338 0.17 -34.03 -13.50
CA VAL A 338 -1.14 -33.40 -13.23
C VAL A 338 -1.98 -34.46 -12.54
N LYS A 339 -2.47 -34.19 -11.32
CA LYS A 339 -3.61 -34.97 -10.81
C LYS A 339 -4.82 -34.49 -11.59
N ASP A 340 -5.40 -35.36 -12.41
CA ASP A 340 -6.71 -35.07 -13.00
C ASP A 340 -7.72 -34.85 -11.86
N PRO A 341 -8.64 -33.88 -12.03
CA PRO A 341 -9.56 -33.45 -10.98
C PRO A 341 -10.47 -34.55 -10.46
#